data_AF-A0AAW5LX21-F1
#
_entry.id   AF-A0AAW5LX21-F1
#
_cell.length_a   1.000
_cell.length_b   1.000
_cell.length_c   1.000
_cell.angle_alpha   90.00
_cell.angle_beta   90.00
_cell.angle_gamma   90.00
#
_symmetry.space_group_name_H-M   'P 1'
#
loop_
_entity.id
_entity.type
_entity.pdbx_description
1 polymer ?
#
loop_
_entity_poly.entity_id
_entity_poly.type
_entity_poly.pdbx_seq_one_letter_code
_entity_poly.pdbx_strand_id
1 'polypeptide(L)'
;MVKVNLVSMNTHISSVKAISGQRIASLQQVISSLDQFYSAGSLQGQAYTNAKDFGQDVLRSLAQGLILYSEELSQSASQLGSLYKSIVGNESLDESVLRANIASYQASLAHQSYIYNRLMGEDILNF
;
A
#
# COMPACT_ATOMS: atom_id res chain seq x y z
N MET A 1 18.10 -3.16 -6.31
CA MET A 1 18.10 -1.72 -6.04
C MET A 1 16.68 -1.30 -5.72
N VAL A 2 16.45 -0.78 -4.51
CA VAL A 2 15.15 -0.26 -4.09
C VAL A 2 15.05 1.22 -4.44
N LYS A 3 13.94 1.60 -5.08
CA LYS A 3 13.62 3.01 -5.36
C LYS A 3 12.14 3.25 -5.13
N VAL A 4 11.82 4.24 -4.30
CA VAL A 4 10.44 4.62 -3.97
C VAL A 4 10.33 6.14 -3.98
N ASN A 5 9.38 6.64 -4.77
CA ASN A 5 8.92 8.02 -4.67
C ASN A 5 7.73 8.07 -3.70
N LEU A 6 7.90 8.75 -2.57
CA LEU A 6 6.90 8.79 -1.52
C LEU A 6 5.59 9.46 -1.96
N VAL A 7 5.67 10.50 -2.81
CA VAL A 7 4.50 11.19 -3.34
C VAL A 7 3.69 10.25 -4.24
N SER A 8 4.34 9.60 -5.21
CA SER A 8 3.70 8.64 -6.09
C SER A 8 3.08 7.48 -5.32
N MET A 9 3.78 6.94 -4.31
CA MET A 9 3.26 5.88 -3.46
C MET A 9 1.99 6.33 -2.73
N ASN A 10 1.99 7.51 -2.10
CA ASN A 10 0.81 8.04 -1.41
C ASN A 10 -0.37 8.27 -2.38
N THR A 11 -0.09 8.71 -3.60
CA THR A 11 -1.11 8.83 -4.66
C THR A 11 -1.69 7.46 -5.00
N HIS A 12 -0.86 6.45 -5.23
CA HIS A 12 -1.33 5.09 -5.52
C HIS A 12 -2.16 4.50 -4.37
N ILE A 13 -1.73 4.66 -3.13
CA ILE A 13 -2.49 4.22 -1.95
C ILE A 13 -3.85 4.91 -1.93
N SER A 14 -3.89 6.22 -2.13
CA SER A 14 -5.15 6.98 -2.15
C SER A 14 -6.08 6.54 -3.29
N SER A 15 -5.54 6.27 -4.47
CA SER A 15 -6.29 5.74 -5.61
C SER A 15 -6.87 4.35 -5.32
N VAL A 16 -6.09 3.44 -4.72
CA VAL A 16 -6.56 2.09 -4.35
C VAL A 16 -7.68 2.18 -3.31
N LYS A 17 -7.56 3.05 -2.32
CA LYS A 17 -8.60 3.28 -1.32
C LYS A 17 -9.88 3.82 -1.95
N ALA A 18 -9.76 4.79 -2.85
CA ALA A 18 -10.90 5.40 -3.53
C ALA A 18 -11.68 4.37 -4.37
N ILE A 19 -10.99 3.59 -5.21
CA ILE A 19 -11.64 2.60 -6.06
C ILE A 19 -12.20 1.43 -5.24
N SER A 20 -11.53 1.04 -4.15
CA SER A 20 -12.05 0.00 -3.24
C SER A 20 -13.34 0.45 -2.56
N GLY A 21 -13.40 1.70 -2.08
CA GLY A 21 -14.61 2.29 -1.51
C GLY A 21 -15.76 2.38 -2.53
N GLN A 22 -15.47 2.82 -3.75
CA GLN A 22 -16.48 2.83 -4.84
C GLN A 22 -17.00 1.43 -5.14
N ARG A 23 -16.11 0.44 -5.22
CA ARG A 23 -16.49 -0.95 -5.49
C ARG A 23 -17.35 -1.53 -4.38
N ILE A 24 -17.02 -1.27 -3.11
CA ILE A 24 -17.85 -1.69 -1.96
C ILE A 24 -19.25 -1.10 -2.07
N ALA A 25 -19.37 0.21 -2.33
CA ALA A 25 -20.68 0.86 -2.47
C ALA A 25 -21.51 0.27 -3.62
N SER A 26 -20.89 0.02 -4.78
CA SER A 26 -21.58 -0.62 -5.91
C SER A 26 -22.00 -2.07 -5.60
N LEU A 27 -21.18 -2.85 -4.90
CA LEU A 27 -21.52 -4.22 -4.51
C LEU A 27 -22.65 -4.24 -3.47
N GLN A 28 -22.70 -3.27 -2.56
CA GLN A 28 -23.83 -3.10 -1.64
C GLN A 28 -25.14 -2.79 -2.39
N GLN A 29 -25.08 -2.00 -3.47
CA GLN A 29 -26.24 -1.77 -4.34
C GLN A 29 -26.66 -3.06 -5.05
N VAL A 30 -25.73 -3.85 -5.57
CA VAL A 30 -26.02 -5.17 -6.17
C VAL A 30 -26.72 -6.09 -5.16
N ILE A 31 -26.21 -6.18 -3.93
CA ILE A 31 -26.84 -6.97 -2.86
C ILE A 31 -28.27 -6.49 -2.61
N SER A 32 -28.50 -5.18 -2.51
CA SER A 32 -29.84 -4.61 -2.33
C SER A 32 -30.78 -4.99 -3.48
N SER A 33 -30.32 -4.93 -4.74
CA SER A 33 -31.10 -5.36 -5.90
C SER A 33 -31.42 -6.86 -5.89
N LEU A 34 -30.48 -7.71 -5.44
CA LEU A 34 -30.71 -9.15 -5.28
C LEU A 34 -31.74 -9.44 -4.18
N ASP A 35 -31.71 -8.69 -3.08
CA ASP A 35 -32.67 -8.82 -1.97
C ASP A 35 -34.08 -8.38 -2.40
N GLN A 36 -34.18 -7.31 -3.20
CA GLN A 36 -35.44 -6.89 -3.83
C GLN A 36 -35.97 -7.92 -4.83
N PHE A 37 -35.09 -8.47 -5.67
CA PHE A 37 -35.46 -9.52 -6.63
C PHE A 37 -35.98 -10.77 -5.95
N TYR A 38 -35.31 -11.23 -4.89
CA TYR A 38 -35.75 -12.38 -4.09
C TYR A 38 -37.15 -12.18 -3.51
N SER A 39 -37.39 -10.99 -2.96
CA SER A 39 -38.64 -10.62 -2.30
C SER A 39 -39.80 -10.30 -3.25
N ALA A 40 -39.56 -10.25 -4.57
CA ALA A 40 -40.58 -9.88 -5.56
C ALA A 40 -41.69 -10.94 -5.69
N GLY A 41 -42.82 -10.74 -5.02
CA GLY A 41 -43.94 -11.70 -5.00
C GLY A 41 -44.67 -11.90 -6.34
N SER A 42 -44.51 -10.98 -7.29
CA SER A 42 -45.09 -11.09 -8.64
C SER A 42 -44.33 -12.07 -9.55
N LEU A 43 -43.08 -12.41 -9.21
CA LEU A 43 -42.22 -13.31 -9.98
C LEU A 43 -42.34 -14.73 -9.40
N GLN A 44 -43.14 -15.58 -10.06
CA GLN A 44 -43.56 -16.89 -9.56
C GLN A 44 -43.34 -18.01 -10.57
N GLY A 45 -43.34 -19.26 -10.09
CA GLY A 45 -43.10 -20.46 -10.88
C GLY A 45 -41.64 -20.91 -10.82
N GLN A 46 -41.39 -22.17 -11.22
CA GLN A 46 -40.10 -22.85 -10.99
C GLN A 46 -38.89 -22.07 -11.51
N ALA A 47 -39.00 -21.45 -12.69
CA ALA A 47 -37.91 -20.68 -13.27
C ALA A 47 -37.51 -19.48 -12.40
N TYR A 48 -38.49 -18.73 -11.88
CA TYR A 48 -38.23 -17.60 -11.00
C TYR A 48 -37.75 -18.05 -9.62
N THR A 49 -38.29 -19.15 -9.07
CA THR A 49 -37.76 -19.76 -7.83
C THR A 49 -36.28 -20.09 -7.96
N ASN A 50 -35.89 -20.83 -9.01
CA ASN A 50 -34.49 -21.19 -9.25
C ASN A 50 -33.60 -19.95 -9.43
N ALA A 51 -34.08 -18.92 -10.13
CA ALA A 51 -33.32 -17.69 -10.34
C ALA A 51 -33.12 -16.91 -9.03
N LYS A 52 -34.14 -16.86 -8.17
CA LYS A 52 -34.10 -16.23 -6.85
C LYS A 52 -33.10 -16.94 -5.93
N ASP A 53 -33.17 -18.26 -5.88
CA ASP A 53 -32.24 -19.09 -5.10
C ASP A 53 -30.81 -18.89 -5.59
N PHE A 54 -30.56 -18.94 -6.90
CA PHE A 54 -29.23 -18.64 -7.47
C PHE A 54 -28.75 -17.22 -7.13
N GLY A 55 -29.64 -16.23 -7.19
CA GLY A 55 -29.33 -14.85 -6.84
C GLY A 55 -28.89 -14.70 -5.38
N GLN A 56 -29.58 -15.38 -4.45
CA GLN A 56 -29.28 -15.33 -3.03
C GLN A 56 -28.08 -16.19 -2.63
N ASP A 57 -28.00 -17.42 -3.13
CA ASP A 57 -27.01 -18.38 -2.65
C ASP A 57 -25.65 -18.25 -3.35
N VAL A 58 -25.64 -17.71 -4.58
CA VAL A 58 -24.42 -17.60 -5.38
C VAL A 58 -24.02 -16.15 -5.59
N LEU A 59 -24.87 -15.34 -6.22
CA LEU A 59 -24.49 -13.99 -6.62
C LEU A 59 -24.29 -13.07 -5.42
N ARG A 60 -25.17 -13.15 -4.41
CA ARG A 60 -25.07 -12.34 -3.20
C ARG A 60 -23.84 -12.72 -2.38
N SER A 61 -23.59 -14.01 -2.18
CA SER A 61 -22.37 -14.50 -1.50
C SER A 61 -21.10 -14.09 -2.23
N LEU A 62 -21.09 -14.14 -3.57
CA LEU A 62 -19.98 -13.63 -4.37
C LEU A 62 -19.78 -12.12 -4.16
N ALA A 63 -20.86 -11.33 -4.17
CA ALA A 63 -20.78 -9.89 -3.93
C ALA A 63 -20.20 -9.57 -2.54
N GLN A 64 -20.59 -10.33 -1.50
CA GLN A 64 -20.02 -10.22 -0.15
C GLN A 64 -18.53 -10.57 -0.12
N GLY A 65 -18.12 -11.64 -0.78
CA GLY A 65 -16.70 -12.00 -0.89
C GLY A 65 -15.87 -10.91 -1.59
N LEU A 66 -16.43 -10.26 -2.61
CA LEU A 66 -15.79 -9.15 -3.30
C LEU A 66 -15.70 -7.88 -2.43
N ILE A 67 -16.67 -7.65 -1.53
CA ILE A 67 -16.59 -6.58 -0.52
C ILE A 67 -15.40 -6.83 0.42
N LEU A 68 -15.31 -8.03 1.00
CA LEU A 68 -14.20 -8.41 1.89
C LEU A 68 -12.85 -8.25 1.20
N TYR A 69 -12.73 -8.70 -0.05
CA TYR A 69 -11.53 -8.52 -0.85
C TYR A 69 -11.17 -7.03 -1.03
N SER A 70 -12.16 -6.19 -1.31
CA SER A 70 -11.95 -4.75 -1.49
C SER A 70 -11.55 -4.05 -0.19
N GLU A 71 -12.09 -4.48 0.95
CA GLU A 71 -11.69 -3.98 2.28
C GLU A 71 -10.22 -4.33 2.57
N GLU A 72 -9.84 -5.60 2.40
CA GLU A 72 -8.47 -6.07 2.62
C GLU A 72 -7.46 -5.44 1.65
N LEU A 73 -7.84 -5.21 0.40
CA LEU A 73 -6.98 -4.53 -0.57
C LEU A 73 -6.68 -3.09 -0.15
N SER A 74 -7.71 -2.35 0.28
CA SER A 74 -7.60 -0.99 0.80
C SER A 74 -6.71 -0.93 2.06
N GLN A 75 -6.89 -1.89 2.95
CA GLN A 75 -6.13 -2.02 4.19
C GLN A 75 -4.67 -2.35 3.91
N SER A 76 -4.40 -3.32 3.04
CA SER A 76 -3.06 -3.74 2.64
C SER A 76 -2.28 -2.59 1.98
N ALA A 77 -2.94 -1.80 1.11
CA ALA A 77 -2.32 -0.61 0.53
C ALA A 77 -1.92 0.42 1.60
N SER A 78 -2.77 0.61 2.61
CA SER A 78 -2.46 1.51 3.73
C SER A 78 -1.29 0.98 4.58
N GLN A 79 -1.27 -0.33 4.86
CA GLN A 79 -0.19 -0.98 5.61
C GLN A 79 1.16 -0.88 4.89
N LEU A 80 1.18 -1.00 3.55
CA LEU A 80 2.40 -0.81 2.76
C LEU A 80 2.99 0.59 2.97
N GLY A 81 2.15 1.62 2.95
CA GLY A 81 2.59 3.00 3.21
C GLY A 81 3.11 3.19 4.64
N SER A 82 2.44 2.59 5.62
CA SER A 82 2.88 2.62 7.03
C SER A 82 4.21 1.90 7.23
N LEU A 83 4.39 0.72 6.62
CA LEU A 83 5.61 -0.05 6.69
C LEU A 83 6.79 0.71 6.07
N TYR A 84 6.57 1.31 4.89
CA TYR A 84 7.60 2.15 4.28
C TYR A 84 8.03 3.29 5.21
N LYS A 85 7.07 4.03 5.78
CA LYS A 85 7.39 5.12 6.73
C LYS A 85 8.08 4.63 8.00
N SER A 86 7.78 3.42 8.46
CA SER A 86 8.45 2.83 9.62
C SER A 86 9.92 2.47 9.35
N ILE A 87 10.27 2.12 8.11
CA ILE A 87 11.62 1.68 7.75
C ILE A 87 12.47 2.85 7.24
N VAL A 88 11.88 3.69 6.40
CA VAL A 88 12.58 4.74 5.64
C VAL A 88 12.26 6.14 6.19
N GLY A 89 11.17 6.31 6.92
CA GLY A 89 10.70 7.63 7.34
C GLY A 89 9.87 8.35 6.28
N ASN A 90 9.84 9.68 6.34
CA ASN A 90 8.96 10.51 5.51
C ASN A 90 9.64 11.03 4.24
N GLU A 91 10.57 10.26 3.67
CA GLU A 91 11.37 10.65 2.50
C GLU A 91 11.31 9.63 1.36
N SER A 92 11.68 10.07 0.16
CA SER A 92 11.82 9.17 -0.99
C SER A 92 13.16 8.45 -0.92
N LEU A 93 13.18 7.16 -1.22
CA LEU A 93 14.38 6.33 -1.19
C LEU A 93 14.90 6.11 -2.62
N ASP A 94 16.17 6.41 -2.81
CA ASP A 94 16.97 5.84 -3.89
C ASP A 94 18.19 5.16 -3.24
N GLU A 95 18.13 3.84 -3.12
CA GLU A 95 19.14 3.06 -2.40
C GLU A 95 20.55 3.23 -2.99
N SER A 96 20.65 3.36 -4.31
CA SER A 96 21.96 3.52 -4.97
C SER A 96 22.57 4.88 -4.67
N VAL A 97 21.77 5.94 -4.70
CA VAL A 97 22.22 7.28 -4.30
C VAL A 97 22.62 7.29 -2.83
N LEU A 98 21.82 6.65 -1.96
CA LEU A 98 22.13 6.55 -0.53
C LEU A 98 23.46 5.83 -0.28
N ARG A 99 23.69 4.69 -0.94
CA ARG A 99 24.94 3.93 -0.81
C ARG A 99 26.14 4.70 -1.37
N ALA A 100 25.99 5.39 -2.50
CA ALA A 100 27.04 6.23 -3.06
C ALA A 100 27.42 7.38 -2.12
N ASN A 101 26.43 8.03 -1.49
CA ASN A 101 26.65 9.09 -0.51
C ASN A 101 27.38 8.56 0.73
N ILE A 102 26.98 7.39 1.27
CA ILE A 102 27.66 6.76 2.40
C ILE A 102 29.14 6.50 2.08
N ALA A 103 29.45 5.93 0.91
CA ALA A 103 30.82 5.65 0.51
C ALA A 103 31.65 6.94 0.37
N SER A 104 31.07 8.00 -0.20
CA SER A 104 31.71 9.32 -0.33
C SER A 104 32.00 9.96 1.03
N TYR A 105 31.05 9.88 1.98
CA TYR A 105 31.24 10.40 3.33
C TYR A 105 32.28 9.60 4.13
N GLN A 106 32.32 8.28 3.97
CA GLN A 106 33.35 7.45 4.58
C GLN A 106 34.74 7.80 4.06
N ALA A 107 34.90 8.02 2.75
CA ALA A 107 36.16 8.46 2.17
C ALA A 107 36.58 9.85 2.70
N SER A 108 35.62 10.78 2.80
CA SER A 108 35.86 12.13 3.33
C SER A 108 36.25 12.11 4.81
N LEU A 109 35.62 11.25 5.61
CA LEU A 109 35.95 11.06 7.03
C LEU A 109 37.36 10.48 7.19
N ALA A 110 37.68 9.43 6.43
CA ALA A 110 39.00 8.81 6.47
C ALA A 110 40.11 9.82 6.12
N HIS A 111 39.87 10.67 5.12
CA HIS A 111 40.79 11.74 4.74
C HIS A 111 40.98 12.78 5.86
N GLN A 112 39.90 13.21 6.50
CA GLN A 112 39.96 14.15 7.63
C GLN A 112 40.69 13.56 8.83
N SER A 113 40.41 12.30 9.19
CA SER A 113 41.12 11.60 10.27
C SER A 113 42.60 11.47 9.98
N TYR A 114 42.99 11.20 8.73
CA TYR A 114 44.39 11.19 8.31
C TYR A 114 45.07 12.56 8.53
N ILE A 115 44.45 13.65 8.09
CA ILE A 115 44.99 15.00 8.28
C ILE A 115 45.10 15.35 9.76
N TYR A 116 44.05 15.10 10.54
CA TYR A 116 44.03 15.36 11.98
C TYR A 116 45.17 14.65 12.69
N ASN A 117 45.33 13.34 12.46
CA ASN A 117 46.41 12.56 13.07
C ASN A 117 47.80 13.06 12.66
N ARG A 118 47.95 13.56 11.42
CA ARG A 118 49.23 14.15 10.97
C ARG A 118 49.55 15.44 11.70
N LEU A 119 48.58 16.35 11.82
CA LEU A 119 48.77 17.64 12.51
C LEU A 119 49.04 17.43 14.01
N MET A 120 48.25 16.58 14.67
CA MET A 120 48.45 16.26 16.08
C MET A 120 49.76 15.54 16.34
N GLY A 121 50.28 14.75 15.39
CA GLY A 121 51.58 14.08 15.49
C GLY A 121 52.78 15.01 15.30
N GLU A 122 52.65 16.06 14.48
CA GLU A 122 53.69 17.09 14.32
C GLU A 122 53.83 17.98 15.57
N ASP A 123 52.74 18.26 16.30
CA ASP A 123 52.78 19.06 17.53
C ASP A 123 53.51 18.36 18.70
N ILE A 124 53.58 17.02 18.71
CA ILE A 124 54.28 16.25 19.77
C ILE A 124 55.80 16.14 19.53
N LEU A 125 56.27 16.44 18.31
CA LEU A 125 57.68 16.34 17.91
C LEU A 125 58.42 17.68 17.94
N ASN A 126 57.73 18.77 18.28
CA ASN A 126 58.26 20.15 18.28
C ASN A 126 58.50 20.74 19.69
N PHE A 127 58.76 19.91 20.71
CA PHE A 127 59.19 20.34 22.05
C PHE A 127 60.56 19.78 22.44
#